data_AF-A0A352SCR4-F1
#
_entry.id   AF-A0A352SCR4-F1
#
_cell.length_a   1.000
_cell.length_b   1.000
_cell.length_c   1.000
_cell.angle_alpha   90.00
_cell.angle_beta   90.00
_cell.angle_gamma   90.00
#
_symmetry.space_group_name_H-M   'P 1'
#
loop_
_entity.id
_entity.type
_entity.pdbx_description
1 polymer ?
#
loop_
_entity_poly.entity_id
_entity_poly.type
_entity_poly.pdbx_seq_one_letter_code
_entity_poly.pdbx_strand_id
1 'polypeptide(L)'
;KFGRKYLLQVSLVAVGITTFLMGCLPTFDVIGYWAPALLVTLRLIQGFAFGGEWGGAVLLVSEHSPDDRRGYWASWPQAGVPAGNLVATLILLALSSTLPEQDFLSWGWRVAFWFSAVVVLIGFWIRRKVDDAPIFKESQERREKEHATQQGVRYVLRYHWKEVLIGIGARFAENILYYMV
;
A
#
# COMPACT_ATOMS: atom_id res chain seq x y z
N LYS A 1 -17.09 8.26 -15.42
CA LYS A 1 -17.21 7.06 -16.29
C LYS A 1 -16.54 5.80 -15.73
N PHE A 2 -15.67 5.88 -14.71
CA PHE A 2 -15.22 4.70 -13.96
C PHE A 2 -15.87 4.70 -12.57
N GLY A 3 -16.54 3.61 -12.20
CA GLY A 3 -17.16 3.45 -10.88
C GLY A 3 -16.10 3.33 -9.78
N ARG A 4 -16.31 3.93 -8.61
CA ARG A 4 -15.32 4.00 -7.51
C ARG A 4 -14.82 2.63 -7.04
N LYS A 5 -15.67 1.60 -7.13
CA LYS A 5 -15.33 0.19 -6.91
C LYS A 5 -14.18 -0.28 -7.80
N TYR A 6 -14.16 0.14 -9.06
CA TYR A 6 -13.11 -0.21 -10.01
C TYR A 6 -11.78 0.45 -9.63
N LEU A 7 -11.80 1.70 -9.18
CA LEU A 7 -10.59 2.42 -8.80
C LEU A 7 -9.88 1.80 -7.59
N LEU A 8 -10.62 1.42 -6.53
CA LEU A 8 -10.06 0.76 -5.34
C LEU A 8 -9.50 -0.64 -5.65
N GLN A 9 -10.18 -1.40 -6.52
CA GLN A 9 -9.67 -2.69 -6.97
C GLN A 9 -8.42 -2.53 -7.84
N VAL A 10 -8.40 -1.53 -8.72
CA VAL A 10 -7.25 -1.19 -9.56
C VAL A 10 -6.05 -0.79 -8.72
N SER A 11 -6.21 0.00 -7.67
CA SER A 11 -5.08 0.36 -6.80
C SER A 11 -4.50 -0.83 -6.04
N LEU A 12 -5.33 -1.73 -5.49
CA LEU A 12 -4.86 -2.96 -4.85
C LEU A 12 -4.05 -3.82 -5.83
N VAL A 13 -4.60 -4.02 -7.03
CA VAL A 13 -3.96 -4.81 -8.09
C VAL A 13 -2.68 -4.12 -8.58
N ALA A 14 -2.67 -2.80 -8.71
CA ALA A 14 -1.49 -2.02 -9.11
C ALA A 14 -0.36 -2.15 -8.09
N VAL A 15 -0.65 -2.09 -6.79
CA VAL A 15 0.35 -2.31 -5.73
C VAL A 15 0.92 -3.73 -5.79
N GLY A 16 0.08 -4.73 -6.04
CA GLY A 16 0.54 -6.10 -6.20
C GLY A 16 1.41 -6.34 -7.43
N ILE A 17 0.95 -5.86 -8.59
CA ILE A 17 1.69 -5.99 -9.85
C ILE A 17 3.03 -5.29 -9.77
N THR A 18 3.07 -4.07 -9.23
CA THR A 18 4.34 -3.32 -9.08
C THR A 18 5.31 -4.05 -8.16
N THR A 19 4.85 -4.58 -7.02
CA THR A 19 5.70 -5.36 -6.09
C THR A 19 6.22 -6.64 -6.73
N PHE A 20 5.38 -7.34 -7.51
CA PHE A 20 5.78 -8.53 -8.25
C PHE A 20 6.82 -8.21 -9.33
N LEU A 21 6.61 -7.14 -10.11
CA LEU A 21 7.55 -6.68 -11.14
C LEU A 21 8.90 -6.27 -10.56
N MET A 22 8.96 -5.78 -9.31
CA MET A 22 10.23 -5.54 -8.61
C MET A 22 11.03 -6.84 -8.40
N GLY A 23 10.37 -7.96 -8.12
CA GLY A 23 11.03 -9.26 -8.03
C GLY A 23 11.52 -9.82 -9.37
N CYS A 24 10.88 -9.41 -10.48
CA CYS A 24 11.24 -9.82 -11.84
C CYS A 24 12.32 -8.94 -12.48
N LEU A 25 12.72 -7.84 -11.82
CA LEU A 25 13.71 -6.91 -12.38
C LEU A 25 15.09 -7.58 -12.53
N PRO A 26 15.70 -7.55 -13.71
CA PRO A 26 17.06 -8.04 -13.87
C PRO A 26 18.06 -7.21 -13.06
N THR A 27 19.17 -7.83 -12.66
CA THR A 27 20.20 -7.17 -11.84
C THR A 27 20.92 -6.08 -12.62
N PHE A 28 21.65 -5.23 -11.90
CA PHE A 28 22.48 -4.18 -12.50
C PHE A 28 23.47 -4.74 -13.54
N ASP A 29 23.98 -5.95 -13.32
CA ASP A 29 24.92 -6.60 -14.24
C ASP A 29 24.33 -6.86 -15.63
N VAL A 30 23.00 -6.95 -15.75
CA VAL A 30 22.32 -7.30 -17.01
C VAL A 30 21.86 -6.05 -17.78
N ILE A 31 21.30 -5.06 -17.08
CA ILE A 31 20.69 -3.87 -17.72
C ILE A 31 21.28 -2.52 -17.27
N GLY A 32 22.32 -2.54 -16.43
CA GLY A 32 23.02 -1.35 -15.95
C GLY A 32 22.09 -0.36 -15.25
N TYR A 33 22.24 0.93 -15.55
CA TYR A 33 21.46 2.02 -14.94
C TYR A 33 19.94 1.94 -15.17
N TRP A 34 19.47 1.11 -16.11
CA TRP A 34 18.04 0.88 -16.27
C TRP A 34 17.42 0.11 -15.10
N ALA A 35 18.17 -0.74 -14.40
CA ALA A 35 17.67 -1.47 -13.23
C ALA A 35 17.17 -0.53 -12.12
N PRO A 36 17.99 0.41 -11.60
CA PRO A 36 17.53 1.36 -10.59
C PRO A 36 16.46 2.32 -11.12
N ALA A 37 16.54 2.75 -12.39
CA ALA A 37 15.53 3.64 -12.98
C ALA A 37 14.13 2.99 -13.03
N LEU A 38 14.06 1.73 -13.45
CA LEU A 38 12.81 0.95 -13.45
C LEU A 38 12.31 0.69 -12.03
N LEU A 39 13.21 0.35 -11.10
CA LEU A 39 12.85 0.13 -9.70
C LEU A 39 12.24 1.40 -9.07
N VAL A 40 12.86 2.56 -9.30
CA VAL A 40 12.33 3.86 -8.84
C VAL A 40 10.98 4.14 -9.47
N THR A 41 10.82 3.90 -10.77
CA THR A 41 9.56 4.12 -11.47
C THR A 41 8.44 3.23 -10.90
N LEU A 42 8.71 1.94 -10.68
CA LEU A 42 7.76 1.02 -10.03
C LEU A 42 7.42 1.48 -8.61
N ARG A 43 8.40 1.97 -7.85
CA ARG A 43 8.19 2.50 -6.50
C ARG A 43 7.31 3.75 -6.48
N LEU A 44 7.47 4.64 -7.46
CA LEU A 44 6.61 5.81 -7.60
C LEU A 44 5.16 5.39 -7.89
N ILE A 45 4.95 4.49 -8.86
CA ILE A 45 3.62 3.98 -9.21
C ILE A 45 2.97 3.31 -8.00
N GLN A 46 3.71 2.45 -7.29
CA GLN A 46 3.24 1.77 -6.08
C GLN A 46 2.87 2.78 -4.99
N GLY A 47 3.72 3.80 -4.77
CA GLY A 47 3.50 4.85 -3.77
C GLY A 47 2.24 5.66 -4.02
N PHE A 48 1.97 6.04 -5.28
CA PHE A 48 0.74 6.74 -5.64
C PHE A 48 -0.51 5.88 -5.42
N ALA A 49 -0.46 4.60 -5.81
CA ALA A 49 -1.57 3.67 -5.62
C ALA A 49 -1.84 3.42 -4.12
N PHE A 50 -0.79 3.21 -3.33
CA PHE A 50 -0.89 2.93 -1.91
C PHE A 50 -1.31 4.15 -1.08
N GLY A 51 -0.76 5.34 -1.37
CA GLY A 51 -1.02 6.55 -0.59
C GLY A 51 -2.50 6.98 -0.60
N GLY A 52 -3.16 6.88 -1.77
CA GLY A 52 -4.58 7.19 -1.89
C GLY A 52 -5.48 6.19 -1.14
N GLU A 53 -5.16 4.90 -1.23
CA GLU A 53 -5.91 3.85 -0.53
C GLU A 53 -5.73 3.90 0.98
N TRP A 54 -4.50 4.07 1.44
CA TRP A 54 -4.17 4.07 2.86
C TRP A 54 -4.82 5.25 3.58
N GLY A 55 -4.74 6.46 3.00
CA GLY A 55 -5.39 7.65 3.56
C GLY A 55 -6.92 7.51 3.61
N GLY A 56 -7.53 6.98 2.56
CA GLY A 56 -8.97 6.76 2.50
C GLY A 56 -9.49 5.69 3.47
N ALA A 57 -8.67 4.66 3.76
CA ALA A 57 -9.00 3.59 4.70
C ALA A 57 -8.92 4.04 6.16
N VAL A 58 -7.84 4.75 6.54
CA VAL A 58 -7.70 5.30 7.90
C VAL A 58 -8.81 6.30 8.20
N LEU A 59 -9.14 7.17 7.23
CA LEU A 59 -10.25 8.12 7.37
C LEU A 59 -11.60 7.40 7.51
N LEU A 60 -11.85 6.36 6.71
CA LEU A 60 -13.12 5.60 6.81
C LEU A 60 -13.27 4.95 8.18
N VAL A 61 -12.21 4.33 8.69
CA VAL A 61 -12.21 3.69 10.01
C VAL A 61 -12.39 4.75 11.10
N SER A 62 -11.73 5.89 11.03
CA SER A 62 -11.90 6.94 12.03
C SER A 62 -13.28 7.60 11.98
N GLU A 63 -13.89 7.78 10.80
CA GLU A 63 -15.23 8.34 10.63
C GLU A 63 -16.34 7.39 11.13
N HIS A 64 -16.16 6.08 11.00
CA HIS A 64 -17.18 5.07 11.34
C HIS A 64 -16.94 4.36 12.69
N SER A 65 -15.87 4.70 13.41
CA SER A 65 -15.59 4.11 14.72
C SER A 65 -16.25 4.88 15.87
N PRO A 66 -16.70 4.19 16.94
CA PRO A 66 -17.18 4.83 18.16
C PRO A 66 -16.16 5.82 18.74
N ASP A 67 -16.61 7.00 19.16
CA ASP A 67 -15.73 8.09 19.62
C ASP A 67 -14.77 7.69 20.75
N ASP A 68 -15.19 6.77 21.63
CA ASP A 68 -14.41 6.24 22.74
C ASP A 68 -13.30 5.25 22.33
N ARG A 69 -13.36 4.70 21.11
CA ARG A 69 -12.44 3.66 20.60
C ARG A 69 -11.84 3.97 19.23
N ARG A 70 -12.01 5.20 18.72
CA ARG A 70 -11.45 5.65 17.44
C ARG A 70 -9.97 5.32 17.26
N GLY A 71 -9.16 5.58 18.29
CA GLY A 71 -7.72 5.28 18.25
C GLY A 71 -7.41 3.78 18.17
N TYR A 72 -8.19 2.95 18.86
CA TYR A 72 -8.01 1.49 18.81
C TYR A 72 -8.33 0.95 17.41
N TRP A 73 -9.45 1.34 16.82
CA TRP A 73 -9.84 0.87 15.50
C TRP A 73 -8.96 1.43 14.39
N ALA A 74 -8.54 2.70 14.47
CA ALA A 74 -7.60 3.30 13.52
C ALA A 74 -6.19 2.70 13.60
N SER A 75 -5.83 2.00 14.68
CA SER A 75 -4.54 1.32 14.81
C SER A 75 -4.46 0.01 14.01
N TRP A 76 -5.59 -0.61 13.66
CA TRP A 76 -5.59 -1.87 12.90
C TRP A 76 -4.99 -1.74 11.49
N PRO A 77 -5.35 -0.72 10.67
CA PRO A 77 -4.66 -0.46 9.41
C PRO A 77 -3.16 -0.20 9.57
N GLN A 78 -2.74 0.38 10.69
CA GLN A 78 -1.33 0.64 11.00
C GLN A 78 -0.58 -0.63 11.41
N ALA A 79 -1.21 -1.50 12.20
CA ALA A 79 -0.66 -2.78 12.63
C ALA A 79 -0.42 -3.75 11.46
N GLY A 80 -1.11 -3.57 10.33
CA GLY A 80 -0.89 -4.35 9.12
C GLY A 80 0.52 -4.22 8.55
N VAL A 81 1.16 -3.05 8.69
CA VAL A 81 2.53 -2.80 8.20
C VAL A 81 3.58 -3.67 8.93
N PRO A 82 3.72 -3.62 10.27
CA PRO A 82 4.67 -4.45 10.99
C PRO A 82 4.33 -5.94 10.92
N ALA A 83 3.04 -6.32 10.87
CA ALA A 83 2.65 -7.71 10.68
C ALA A 83 3.12 -8.25 9.32
N GLY A 84 2.94 -7.47 8.24
CA GLY A 84 3.45 -7.82 6.91
C GLY A 84 4.97 -7.94 6.89
N ASN A 85 5.68 -7.01 7.55
CA ASN A 85 7.14 -7.04 7.65
C ASN A 85 7.62 -8.29 8.39
N LEU A 86 6.96 -8.68 9.49
CA LEU A 86 7.27 -9.89 10.23
C LEU A 86 7.13 -11.14 9.36
N VAL A 87 6.05 -11.25 8.58
CA VAL A 87 5.84 -12.37 7.65
C VAL A 87 6.93 -12.40 6.57
N ALA A 88 7.27 -11.24 5.99
CA ALA A 88 8.33 -11.15 4.99
C ALA A 88 9.69 -11.58 5.54
N THR A 89 10.03 -11.14 6.76
CA THR A 89 11.27 -11.51 7.46
C THR A 89 11.31 -13.01 7.74
N LEU A 90 10.21 -13.63 8.18
CA LEU A 90 10.15 -15.08 8.39
C LEU A 90 10.38 -15.87 7.11
N ILE A 91 9.80 -15.43 5.99
CA ILE A 91 9.99 -16.07 4.69
C ILE A 91 11.46 -15.97 4.26
N LEU A 92 12.06 -14.78 4.36
CA LEU A 92 13.47 -14.58 4.02
C LEU A 92 14.41 -15.38 4.93
N LEU A 93 14.12 -15.46 6.23
CA LEU A 93 14.89 -16.26 7.18
C LEU A 93 14.82 -17.75 6.86
N ALA A 94 13.63 -18.25 6.50
CA ALA A 94 13.46 -19.64 6.08
C ALA A 94 14.23 -19.94 4.79
N LEU A 95 14.18 -19.03 3.81
CA LEU A 95 14.92 -19.19 2.55
C LEU A 95 16.43 -19.11 2.77
N SER A 96 16.90 -18.16 3.59
CA SER A 96 18.33 -17.98 3.89
C SER A 96 18.92 -19.13 4.69
N SER A 97 18.12 -19.86 5.47
CA SER A 97 18.59 -21.01 6.25
C SER A 97 18.54 -22.33 5.48
N THR A 98 17.75 -22.40 4.41
CA THR A 98 17.55 -23.62 3.61
C THR A 98 18.33 -23.61 2.29
N LEU A 99 18.56 -22.44 1.70
CA LEU A 99 19.29 -22.30 0.44
C LEU A 99 20.78 -22.00 0.67
N PRO A 100 21.68 -22.51 -0.20
CA PRO A 100 23.04 -22.02 -0.29
C PRO A 100 23.08 -20.51 -0.58
N GLU A 101 24.10 -19.82 -0.07
CA GLU A 101 24.24 -18.36 -0.20
C GLU A 101 24.17 -17.87 -1.66
N GLN A 102 24.76 -18.65 -2.58
CA GLN A 102 24.75 -18.34 -4.02
C GLN A 102 23.34 -18.39 -4.64
N ASP A 103 22.51 -19.33 -4.19
CA ASP A 103 21.12 -19.47 -4.66
C ASP A 103 20.22 -18.40 -4.03
N PHE A 104 20.47 -18.07 -2.77
CA PHE A 104 19.75 -17.01 -2.08
C PHE A 104 19.99 -15.64 -2.74
N LEU A 105 21.25 -15.31 -3.05
CA LEU A 105 21.62 -14.04 -3.69
C LEU A 105 21.19 -13.96 -5.16
N SER A 106 21.12 -15.09 -5.87
CA SER A 106 20.69 -15.10 -7.27
C SER A 106 19.17 -14.93 -7.41
N TRP A 107 18.37 -15.72 -6.69
CA TRP A 107 16.91 -15.70 -6.81
C TRP A 107 16.13 -15.78 -5.50
N GLY A 108 16.71 -16.33 -4.43
CA GLY A 108 15.97 -16.57 -3.17
C GLY A 108 15.33 -15.30 -2.60
N TRP A 109 16.03 -14.16 -2.64
CA TRP A 109 15.46 -12.88 -2.19
C TRP A 109 14.25 -12.41 -3.02
N ARG A 110 14.14 -12.82 -4.29
CA ARG A 110 13.02 -12.45 -5.19
C ARG A 110 11.71 -13.11 -4.78
N VAL A 111 11.78 -14.24 -4.09
CA VAL A 111 10.60 -15.01 -3.64
C VAL A 111 9.73 -14.17 -2.69
N ALA A 112 10.33 -13.36 -1.82
CA ALA A 112 9.58 -12.46 -0.94
C ALA A 112 8.74 -11.44 -1.73
N PHE A 113 9.26 -10.95 -2.87
CA PHE A 113 8.51 -10.09 -3.78
C PHE A 113 7.39 -10.84 -4.49
N TRP A 114 7.64 -12.08 -4.94
CA TRP A 114 6.60 -12.90 -5.56
C TRP A 114 5.49 -13.31 -4.59
N PHE A 115 5.80 -13.48 -3.31
CA PHE A 115 4.82 -13.74 -2.28
C PHE A 115 3.78 -12.62 -2.15
N SER A 116 4.13 -11.37 -2.52
CA SER A 116 3.16 -10.26 -2.57
C SER A 116 1.96 -10.56 -3.49
N ALA A 117 2.14 -11.36 -4.55
CA ALA A 117 1.03 -11.76 -5.42
C ALA A 117 -0.01 -12.59 -4.67
N VAL A 118 0.43 -13.49 -3.78
CA VAL A 118 -0.46 -14.28 -2.92
C VAL A 118 -1.24 -13.37 -1.98
N VAL A 119 -0.55 -12.43 -1.34
CA VAL A 119 -1.15 -11.45 -0.42
C VAL A 119 -2.20 -10.60 -1.15
N VAL A 120 -1.90 -10.17 -2.38
CA VAL A 120 -2.82 -9.37 -3.20
C VAL A 120 -4.03 -10.18 -3.64
N LEU A 121 -3.85 -11.45 -4.01
CA LEU A 121 -4.96 -12.36 -4.34
C LEU A 121 -5.90 -12.56 -3.14
N ILE A 122 -5.33 -12.80 -1.95
CA ILE A 122 -6.10 -12.92 -0.71
C ILE A 122 -6.83 -11.61 -0.41
N GLY A 123 -6.13 -10.47 -0.48
CA GLY A 123 -6.71 -9.15 -0.28
C GLY A 123 -7.83 -8.84 -1.26
N PHE A 124 -7.67 -9.22 -2.53
CA PHE A 124 -8.68 -9.07 -3.56
C PHE A 124 -9.91 -9.93 -3.27
N TRP A 125 -9.71 -11.18 -2.83
CA TRP A 125 -10.79 -12.08 -2.46
C TRP A 125 -11.58 -11.58 -1.23
N ILE A 126 -10.87 -11.13 -0.19
CA ILE A 126 -11.48 -10.56 1.02
C ILE A 126 -12.29 -9.31 0.64
N ARG A 127 -11.71 -8.39 -0.13
CA ARG A 127 -12.43 -7.18 -0.57
C ARG A 127 -13.71 -7.50 -1.34
N ARG A 128 -13.64 -8.48 -2.26
CA ARG A 128 -14.82 -8.90 -3.02
C ARG A 128 -15.93 -9.41 -2.10
N LYS A 129 -15.61 -10.14 -1.03
CA LYS A 129 -16.59 -10.64 -0.05
C LYS A 129 -17.11 -9.57 0.91
N VAL A 130 -16.27 -8.63 1.32
CA VAL A 130 -16.66 -7.53 2.24
C VAL A 130 -17.55 -6.50 1.53
N ASP A 131 -17.31 -6.24 0.25
CA ASP A 131 -18.13 -5.34 -0.58
C ASP A 131 -19.60 -5.78 -0.71
N ASP A 132 -19.91 -7.06 -0.47
CA ASP A 132 -21.29 -7.57 -0.48
C ASP A 132 -22.04 -7.32 0.84
N ALA A 133 -21.35 -6.82 1.89
CA ALA A 133 -21.96 -6.50 3.16
C ALA A 133 -22.81 -5.20 3.08
N PRO A 134 -24.06 -5.20 3.60
CA PRO A 134 -25.00 -4.07 3.46
C PRO A 134 -24.47 -2.74 4.04
N ILE A 135 -23.62 -2.79 5.07
CA ILE A 135 -22.99 -1.62 5.72
C ILE A 135 -21.99 -0.92 4.78
N PHE A 136 -21.37 -1.66 3.85
CA PHE A 136 -20.42 -1.11 2.88
C PHE A 136 -21.13 -0.38 1.72
N LYS A 137 -22.36 -0.78 1.38
CA LYS A 137 -23.19 -0.11 0.37
C LYS A 137 -23.72 1.23 0.87
N GLU A 138 -24.22 1.31 2.12
CA GLU A 138 -24.67 2.58 2.70
C GLU A 138 -23.53 3.59 2.89
N SER A 139 -22.34 3.14 3.31
CA SER A 139 -21.17 4.02 3.43
C SER A 139 -20.61 4.45 2.05
N GLN A 140 -20.71 3.61 1.01
CA GLN A 140 -20.42 4.00 -0.37
C GLN A 140 -21.39 5.07 -0.89
N GLU A 141 -22.69 4.90 -0.66
CA GLU A 141 -23.73 5.82 -1.13
C GLU A 141 -23.68 7.18 -0.40
N ARG A 142 -23.37 7.20 0.90
CA ARG A 142 -23.09 8.46 1.63
C ARG A 142 -21.84 9.18 1.11
N ARG A 143 -20.77 8.43 0.83
CA ARG A 143 -19.55 8.98 0.21
C ARG A 143 -19.79 9.47 -1.22
N GLU A 144 -20.71 8.89 -1.98
CA GLU A 144 -21.11 9.43 -3.30
C GLU A 144 -21.80 10.78 -3.18
N LYS A 145 -22.61 10.99 -2.13
CA LYS A 145 -23.27 12.28 -1.85
C LYS A 145 -22.32 13.34 -1.28
N GLU A 146 -21.39 12.99 -0.41
CA GLU A 146 -20.44 13.96 0.19
C GLU A 146 -19.29 14.38 -0.75
N HIS A 147 -18.95 13.57 -1.74
CA HIS A 147 -17.90 13.89 -2.72
C HIS A 147 -18.38 14.77 -3.89
N ALA A 148 -19.67 15.12 -3.98
CA ALA A 148 -20.09 16.27 -4.80
C ALA A 148 -19.45 17.59 -4.29
N THR A 149 -18.96 17.58 -3.04
CA THR A 149 -18.27 18.67 -2.35
C THR A 149 -16.78 18.39 -2.16
N GLN A 150 -16.19 17.39 -2.84
CA GLN A 150 -14.73 17.24 -2.80
C GLN A 150 -14.07 18.31 -3.67
N GLN A 151 -13.50 19.30 -2.99
CA GLN A 151 -12.52 20.20 -3.53
C GLN A 151 -11.34 19.37 -4.04
N GLY A 152 -11.20 19.27 -5.37
CA GLY A 152 -10.25 18.35 -6.02
C GLY A 152 -8.80 18.57 -5.59
N VAL A 153 -7.93 17.61 -5.89
CA VAL A 153 -6.49 17.63 -5.53
C VAL A 153 -5.83 18.99 -5.80
N ARG A 154 -6.22 19.67 -6.89
CA ARG A 154 -5.76 21.03 -7.23
C ARG A 154 -6.19 22.11 -6.24
N TYR A 155 -7.38 22.03 -5.67
CA TYR A 155 -7.85 22.98 -4.66
C TYR A 155 -7.07 22.80 -3.36
N VAL A 156 -6.89 21.57 -2.88
CA VAL A 156 -6.11 21.28 -1.67
C VAL A 156 -4.65 21.71 -1.84
N LEU A 157 -4.03 21.39 -2.99
CA LEU A 157 -2.67 21.85 -3.29
C LEU A 157 -2.54 23.38 -3.40
N ARG A 158 -3.62 24.10 -3.71
CA ARG A 158 -3.58 25.55 -3.90
C ARG A 158 -3.89 26.32 -2.62
N TYR A 159 -4.84 25.84 -1.84
CA TYR A 159 -5.34 26.53 -0.64
C TYR A 159 -4.78 25.97 0.67
N HIS A 160 -4.30 24.71 0.69
CA HIS A 160 -3.80 24.02 1.89
C HIS A 160 -2.38 23.44 1.70
N TRP A 161 -1.55 24.10 0.89
CA TRP A 161 -0.22 23.58 0.53
C TRP A 161 0.73 23.48 1.74
N LYS A 162 0.56 24.34 2.75
CA LYS A 162 1.37 24.30 3.98
C LYS A 162 1.05 23.07 4.81
N GLU A 163 -0.23 22.76 4.97
CA GLU A 163 -0.72 21.59 5.67
C GLU A 163 -0.30 20.30 4.95
N VAL A 164 -0.33 20.31 3.62
CA VAL A 164 0.21 19.21 2.79
C VAL A 164 1.70 19.03 3.05
N LEU A 165 2.50 20.10 3.05
CA LEU A 165 3.94 20.02 3.33
C LEU A 165 4.25 19.54 4.75
N ILE A 166 3.50 20.01 5.75
CA ILE A 166 3.64 19.56 7.14
C ILE A 166 3.28 18.07 7.24
N GLY A 167 2.20 17.63 6.59
CA GLY A 167 1.81 16.22 6.54
C GLY A 167 2.86 15.35 5.86
N ILE A 168 3.41 15.79 4.72
CA ILE A 168 4.51 15.12 4.04
C ILE A 168 5.74 15.05 4.95
N GLY A 169 6.12 16.16 5.57
CA GLY A 169 7.28 16.25 6.46
C GLY A 169 7.16 15.36 7.69
N ALA A 170 5.99 15.32 8.33
CA ALA A 170 5.70 14.43 9.46
C ALA A 170 5.81 12.96 9.06
N ARG A 171 5.28 12.59 7.89
CA ARG A 171 5.41 11.22 7.36
C ARG A 171 6.85 10.88 6.97
N PHE A 172 7.61 11.86 6.49
CA PHE A 172 9.03 11.70 6.18
C PHE A 172 9.84 11.41 7.44
N ALA A 173 9.62 12.18 8.51
CA ALA A 173 10.25 11.97 9.81
C ALA A 173 9.89 10.61 10.41
N GLU A 174 8.61 10.22 10.36
CA GLU A 174 8.15 8.89 10.80
C GLU A 174 8.84 7.76 10.03
N ASN A 175 8.91 7.84 8.69
CA ASN A 175 9.55 6.81 7.88
C ASN A 175 11.06 6.73 8.15
N ILE A 176 11.74 7.87 8.28
CA ILE A 176 13.18 7.91 8.59
C ILE A 176 13.45 7.23 9.93
N LEU A 177 12.66 7.53 10.97
CA LEU A 177 12.79 6.90 12.28
C LEU A 177 12.51 5.39 12.20
N TYR A 178 11.48 4.99 11.45
CA TYR A 178 11.14 3.57 11.28
C TYR A 178 12.23 2.75 10.59
N TYR A 179 12.98 3.33 9.65
CA TYR A 179 14.08 2.63 8.96
C TYR A 179 15.43 2.73 9.67
N MET A 180 15.61 3.67 10.60
CA MET A 180 16.85 3.79 11.39
C MET A 180 16.90 2.90 12.62
N VAL A 181 15.75 2.43 13.11
CA VAL A 181 15.61 1.52 14.25
C VAL A 181 15.46 0.09 13.74
#